data_AF-A0AAW2LKC9-F1
#
_entry.id   AF-A0AAW2LKC9-F1
#
_cell.length_a   1.000
_cell.length_b   1.000
_cell.length_c   1.000
_cell.angle_alpha   90.00
_cell.angle_beta   90.00
_cell.angle_gamma   90.00
#
_symmetry.space_group_name_H-M   'P 1'
#
loop_
_entity.id
_entity.type
_entity.pdbx_description
1 polymer ?
#
loop_
_entity_poly.entity_id
_entity_poly.type
_entity_poly.pdbx_seq_one_letter_code
_entity_poly.pdbx_strand_id
1 'polypeptide(L)'
;MDNASASDATIDNLTIYVKNKRRLYCDGRLFHLRSCAHILNLIAQDGLSEIKNIVDVIRDSVEYIRRSNARLKIFSEIVKQLNLLDKKLVDDSRTGWNSTYEMLVAVIKFKDVFPKFADGNHIMIFFQE
;
A
#
# COMPACT_ATOMS: atom_id res chain seq x y z
N MET A 1 4.04 5.72 -9.25
CA MET A 1 4.61 6.96 -9.82
C MET A 1 5.42 7.59 -8.72
N ASP A 2 6.74 7.41 -8.79
CA ASP A 2 7.62 7.55 -7.63
C ASP A 2 7.90 9.02 -7.35
N ASN A 3 7.23 9.57 -6.34
CA ASN A 3 7.49 10.92 -5.84
C ASN A 3 8.93 11.06 -5.26
N ALA A 4 9.61 9.94 -5.01
CA ALA A 4 10.98 9.91 -4.50
C ALA A 4 12.02 10.35 -5.56
N SER A 5 11.83 9.99 -6.83
CA SER A 5 12.80 10.34 -7.89
C SER A 5 12.80 11.85 -8.20
N ALA A 6 11.62 12.48 -8.13
CA ALA A 6 11.49 13.93 -8.29
C ALA A 6 12.18 14.69 -7.14
N SER A 7 12.09 14.18 -5.90
CA SER A 7 12.81 14.76 -4.77
C SER A 7 14.32 14.54 -4.86
N ASP A 8 14.78 13.37 -5.29
CA ASP A 8 16.22 13.07 -5.40
C ASP A 8 16.90 13.94 -6.47
N ALA A 9 16.28 14.08 -7.64
CA ALA A 9 16.79 14.97 -8.70
C ALA A 9 16.81 16.45 -8.28
N THR A 10 15.83 16.87 -7.46
CA THR A 10 15.77 18.25 -6.94
C THR A 10 16.85 18.48 -5.87
N ILE A 11 17.09 17.48 -5.01
CA ILE A 11 18.14 17.50 -3.98
C ILE A 11 19.52 17.51 -4.63
N ASP A 12 19.75 16.73 -5.69
CA ASP A 12 21.03 16.72 -6.41
C ASP A 12 21.33 18.07 -7.07
N ASN A 13 20.35 18.65 -7.77
CA ASN A 13 20.49 19.97 -8.38
C ASN A 13 20.73 21.08 -7.33
N LEU A 14 20.02 21.02 -6.20
CA LEU A 14 20.24 21.93 -5.09
C LEU A 14 21.62 21.74 -4.45
N THR A 15 22.07 20.49 -4.30
CA THR A 15 23.39 20.15 -3.74
C THR A 15 24.51 20.68 -4.64
N ILE A 16 24.39 20.53 -5.96
CA ILE A 16 25.34 21.09 -6.95
C ILE A 16 25.37 22.62 -6.87
N TYR A 17 24.20 23.26 -6.82
CA TYR A 17 24.09 24.72 -6.72
C TYR A 17 24.72 25.27 -5.44
N VAL A 18 24.50 24.62 -4.30
CA VAL A 18 25.02 25.07 -2.99
C VAL A 18 26.50 24.72 -2.80
N LYS A 19 27.00 23.59 -3.37
CA LYS A 19 28.45 23.27 -3.46
C LYS A 19 29.22 24.36 -4.20
N ASN A 20 28.70 24.80 -5.35
CA ASN A 20 29.32 25.84 -6.17
C ASN A 20 29.38 27.22 -5.47
N LYS A 21 28.54 27.45 -4.45
CA LYS A 21 28.53 28.70 -3.65
C LYS A 21 29.36 28.63 -2.36
N ARG A 22 30.08 27.51 -2.09
CA ARG A 22 30.87 27.27 -0.85
C ARG A 22 30.10 27.56 0.45
N ARG A 23 28.78 27.28 0.47
CA ARG A 23 27.89 27.57 1.61
C ARG A 23 27.35 26.32 2.31
N LEU A 24 28.08 25.22 2.28
CA LEU A 24 27.66 23.97 2.92
C LEU A 24 28.29 23.82 4.31
N TYR A 25 27.45 23.94 5.34
CA TYR A 25 27.83 23.49 6.68
C TYR A 25 28.03 21.96 6.66
N CYS A 26 29.02 21.47 7.40
CA CYS A 26 29.35 20.03 7.48
C CYS A 26 29.62 19.34 6.13
N ASP A 27 30.19 20.04 5.15
CA ASP A 27 30.62 19.49 3.84
C ASP A 27 29.49 18.82 3.04
N GLY A 28 28.27 19.31 3.18
CA GLY A 28 27.11 18.77 2.45
C GLY A 28 26.54 17.48 3.02
N ARG A 29 27.09 16.94 4.13
CA ARG A 29 26.51 15.77 4.83
C ARG A 29 25.06 15.97 5.28
N LEU A 30 24.66 17.21 5.51
CA LEU A 30 23.28 17.54 5.86
C LEU A 30 22.30 17.38 4.69
N PHE A 31 22.77 17.43 3.44
CA PHE A 31 21.97 17.17 2.24
C PHE A 31 21.92 15.68 1.87
N HIS A 32 22.75 14.85 2.52
CA HIS A 32 22.65 13.38 2.47
C HIS A 32 21.67 12.79 3.50
N LEU A 33 21.09 13.62 4.37
CA LEU A 33 19.99 13.19 5.24
C LEU A 33 18.76 12.95 4.36
N ARG A 34 18.55 11.68 4.01
CA ARG A 34 17.26 11.16 3.54
C ARG A 34 16.16 11.82 4.38
N SER A 35 15.17 12.43 3.73
CA SER A 35 14.07 13.05 4.47
C SER A 35 13.47 12.02 5.45
N CYS A 36 12.95 12.47 6.60
CA CYS A 36 12.29 11.55 7.53
C CYS A 36 11.21 10.70 6.82
N ALA A 37 10.54 11.26 5.81
CA ALA A 37 9.60 10.53 4.96
C ALA A 37 10.25 9.39 4.17
N HIS A 38 11.47 9.57 3.66
CA HIS A 38 12.20 8.51 2.96
C HIS A 38 12.65 7.41 3.94
N ILE A 39 13.13 7.76 5.14
CA ILE A 39 13.47 6.76 6.17
C ILE A 39 12.23 5.96 6.59
N LEU A 40 11.10 6.64 6.83
CA LEU A 40 9.82 6.00 7.14
C LEU A 40 9.36 5.07 6.01
N ASN A 41 9.50 5.49 4.74
CA ASN A 41 9.17 4.66 3.60
C ASN A 41 10.00 3.37 3.57
N LEU A 42 11.31 3.44 3.88
CA LEU A 42 12.16 2.25 3.94
C LEU A 42 11.76 1.31 5.07
N ILE A 43 11.50 1.83 6.27
CA ILE A 43 11.05 1.01 7.41
C ILE A 43 9.71 0.34 7.10
N ALA A 44 8.76 1.07 6.51
CA ALA A 44 7.46 0.52 6.13
C ALA A 44 7.58 -0.58 5.06
N GLN A 45 8.44 -0.37 4.05
CA GLN A 45 8.68 -1.38 3.01
C GLN A 45 9.36 -2.63 3.57
N ASP A 46 10.33 -2.46 4.47
CA ASP A 46 11.01 -3.56 5.16
C ASP A 46 10.00 -4.39 5.97
N GLY A 47 9.18 -3.74 6.79
CA GLY A 47 8.12 -4.41 7.55
C GLY A 47 7.07 -5.11 6.67
N LEU A 48 6.70 -4.53 5.52
CA LEU A 48 5.81 -5.19 4.56
C LEU A 48 6.45 -6.41 3.88
N SER A 49 7.78 -6.43 3.75
CA SER A 49 8.50 -7.54 3.13
C SER A 49 8.48 -8.81 3.98
N GLU A 50 8.47 -8.66 5.31
CA GLU A 50 8.36 -9.76 6.27
C GLU A 50 7.01 -10.50 6.18
N ILE A 51 5.95 -9.79 5.76
CA ILE A 51 4.60 -10.35 5.60
C ILE A 51 4.16 -10.43 4.14
N LYS A 52 5.13 -10.38 3.20
CA LYS A 52 4.85 -10.27 1.77
C LYS A 52 3.95 -11.38 1.25
N ASN A 53 4.17 -12.62 1.70
CA ASN A 53 3.33 -13.77 1.34
C ASN A 53 1.86 -13.55 1.69
N ILE A 54 1.57 -13.05 2.89
CA ILE A 54 0.20 -12.76 3.34
C ILE A 54 -0.39 -11.61 2.51
N VAL A 55 0.40 -10.55 2.31
CA VAL A 55 -0.01 -9.39 1.51
C VAL A 55 -0.32 -9.79 0.07
N ASP A 56 0.48 -10.66 -0.54
CA ASP A 56 0.28 -11.16 -1.90
C ASP A 56 -1.04 -11.94 -2.02
N VAL A 57 -1.35 -12.81 -1.04
CA VAL A 57 -2.61 -13.57 -1.06
C VAL A 57 -3.84 -12.67 -0.87
N ILE A 58 -3.76 -11.69 0.03
CA ILE A 58 -4.81 -10.69 0.20
C ILE A 58 -5.01 -9.91 -1.11
N ARG A 59 -3.93 -9.48 -1.74
CA ARG A 59 -3.97 -8.74 -2.99
C ARG A 59 -4.65 -9.55 -4.10
N ASP A 60 -4.28 -10.81 -4.26
CA ASP A 60 -4.86 -11.70 -5.26
C ASP A 60 -6.36 -11.90 -5.00
N SER A 61 -6.78 -11.99 -3.73
CA SER A 61 -8.20 -12.06 -3.35
C SER A 61 -8.98 -10.81 -3.73
N VAL A 62 -8.42 -9.63 -3.44
CA VAL A 62 -9.02 -8.34 -3.76
C VAL A 62 -9.13 -8.17 -5.28
N GLU A 63 -8.06 -8.46 -6.01
CA GLU A 63 -8.03 -8.40 -7.47
C GLU A 63 -9.07 -9.36 -8.07
N TYR A 64 -9.15 -10.59 -7.55
CA TYR A 64 -10.13 -11.58 -7.99
C TYR A 64 -11.56 -11.03 -7.91
N ILE A 65 -11.97 -10.49 -6.75
CA ILE A 65 -13.31 -9.91 -6.58
C ILE A 65 -13.53 -8.75 -7.56
N ARG A 66 -12.58 -7.82 -7.63
CA ARG A 66 -12.71 -6.57 -8.39
C ARG A 66 -12.68 -6.76 -9.90
N ARG A 67 -12.02 -7.82 -10.40
CA ARG A 67 -11.85 -8.09 -11.83
C ARG A 67 -13.16 -8.48 -12.55
N SER A 68 -14.19 -8.89 -11.82
CA SER A 68 -15.51 -9.22 -12.39
C SER A 68 -16.62 -8.41 -11.72
N ASN A 69 -17.40 -7.69 -12.52
CA ASN A 69 -18.57 -6.96 -12.03
C ASN A 69 -19.60 -7.88 -11.35
N ALA A 70 -19.71 -9.14 -11.80
CA ALA A 70 -20.61 -10.11 -11.18
C ALA A 70 -20.12 -10.48 -9.77
N ARG A 71 -18.82 -10.74 -9.60
CA ARG A 71 -18.22 -11.02 -8.28
C ARG A 71 -18.29 -9.81 -7.36
N LEU A 72 -17.97 -8.63 -7.87
CA LEU A 72 -18.07 -7.39 -7.10
C LEU A 72 -19.50 -7.10 -6.63
N LYS A 73 -20.50 -7.44 -7.46
CA LYS A 73 -21.93 -7.33 -7.10
C LYS A 73 -22.30 -8.28 -5.96
N ILE A 74 -21.93 -9.56 -6.05
CA ILE A 74 -22.15 -10.56 -4.99
C ILE A 74 -21.48 -10.09 -3.69
N PHE A 75 -20.22 -9.65 -3.76
CA PHE A 75 -19.51 -9.11 -2.60
C PHE A 75 -20.25 -7.91 -1.99
N SER A 76 -20.72 -6.98 -2.82
CA SER A 76 -21.50 -5.82 -2.36
C SER A 76 -22.83 -6.22 -1.71
N GLU A 77 -23.49 -7.27 -2.18
CA GLU A 77 -24.72 -7.79 -1.58
C GLU A 77 -24.45 -8.37 -0.19
N ILE A 78 -23.36 -9.10 0.01
CA ILE A 78 -22.96 -9.61 1.33
C ILE A 78 -22.59 -8.45 2.27
N VAL A 79 -21.87 -7.43 1.78
CA VAL A 79 -21.56 -6.18 2.52
C VAL A 79 -22.85 -5.50 2.98
N LYS A 80 -23.87 -5.45 2.12
CA LYS A 80 -25.19 -4.89 2.45
C LYS A 80 -25.90 -5.71 3.53
N GLN A 81 -25.91 -7.04 3.41
CA GLN A 81 -26.51 -7.93 4.41
C GLN A 81 -25.86 -7.80 5.78
N LEU A 82 -24.57 -7.45 5.84
CA LEU A 82 -23.82 -7.23 7.07
C LEU A 82 -23.83 -5.77 7.56
N ASN A 83 -24.61 -4.88 6.94
CA ASN A 83 -24.68 -3.45 7.29
C ASN A 83 -23.32 -2.74 7.27
N LEU A 84 -22.46 -3.07 6.31
CA LEU A 84 -21.12 -2.51 6.14
C LEU A 84 -21.03 -1.44 5.03
N LEU A 85 -22.14 -0.73 4.78
CA LEU A 85 -22.38 0.09 3.58
C LEU A 85 -21.38 1.23 3.35
N ASP A 86 -20.78 1.78 4.39
CA ASP A 86 -19.85 2.92 4.30
C ASP A 86 -18.41 2.51 3.93
N LYS A 87 -18.17 1.22 3.73
CA LYS A 87 -16.85 0.66 3.48
C LYS A 87 -16.70 0.31 2.00
N LYS A 88 -15.54 0.62 1.42
CA LYS A 88 -15.20 0.26 0.04
C LYS A 88 -13.98 -0.65 0.00
N LEU A 89 -14.01 -1.66 -0.86
CA LEU A 89 -12.84 -2.48 -1.16
C LEU A 89 -11.85 -1.68 -2.00
N VAL A 90 -10.65 -1.47 -1.48
CA VAL A 90 -9.57 -0.68 -2.08
C VAL A 90 -8.55 -1.63 -2.71
N ASP A 91 -8.04 -1.26 -3.88
CA ASP A 91 -7.04 -2.02 -4.63
C ASP A 91 -5.61 -1.58 -4.28
N ASP A 92 -4.64 -2.48 -4.42
CA ASP A 92 -3.23 -2.16 -4.20
C ASP A 92 -2.50 -1.90 -5.52
N SER A 93 -2.08 -0.65 -5.72
CA SER A 93 -1.35 -0.21 -6.91
C SER A 93 0.10 -0.71 -7.00
N ARG A 94 0.62 -1.43 -6.00
CA ARG A 94 2.01 -1.95 -5.89
C ARG A 94 3.13 -0.88 -5.96
N THR A 95 2.81 0.38 -6.20
CA THR A 95 3.78 1.48 -6.39
C THR A 95 4.20 2.18 -5.09
N GLY A 96 3.66 1.78 -3.93
CA GLY A 96 4.06 2.33 -2.64
C GLY A 96 3.34 1.68 -1.46
N TRP A 97 3.94 1.75 -0.27
CA TRP A 97 3.39 1.12 0.95
C TRP A 97 2.02 1.69 1.35
N ASN A 98 1.72 2.94 0.98
CA ASN A 98 0.44 3.58 1.27
C ASN A 98 -0.74 2.80 0.66
N SER A 99 -0.67 2.36 -0.60
CA SER A 99 -1.80 1.63 -1.20
C SER A 99 -1.94 0.23 -0.61
N THR A 100 -0.83 -0.43 -0.26
CA THR A 100 -0.85 -1.69 0.47
C THR A 100 -1.49 -1.51 1.85
N TYR A 101 -1.13 -0.45 2.58
CA TYR A 101 -1.73 -0.11 3.87
C TYR A 101 -3.24 0.13 3.75
N GLU A 102 -3.68 0.95 2.80
CA GLU A 102 -5.11 1.22 2.57
C GLU A 102 -5.88 -0.06 2.20
N MET A 103 -5.31 -0.93 1.36
CA MET A 103 -5.88 -2.24 1.05
C MET A 103 -6.04 -3.09 2.32
N LEU A 104 -4.99 -3.21 3.14
CA LEU A 104 -5.03 -3.99 4.38
C LEU A 104 -6.08 -3.46 5.36
N VAL A 105 -6.14 -2.14 5.56
CA VAL A 105 -7.16 -1.47 6.38
C VAL A 105 -8.57 -1.73 5.86
N ALA A 106 -8.77 -1.68 4.54
CA ALA A 106 -10.05 -1.99 3.94
C ALA A 106 -10.43 -3.46 4.12
N VAL A 107 -9.50 -4.38 3.90
CA VAL A 107 -9.72 -5.83 3.99
C VAL A 107 -10.10 -6.26 5.41
N ILE A 108 -9.43 -5.71 6.44
CA ILE A 108 -9.78 -5.96 7.86
C ILE A 108 -11.23 -5.58 8.14
N LYS A 109 -11.72 -4.48 7.55
CA LYS A 109 -13.11 -4.03 7.72
C LYS A 109 -14.14 -4.98 7.13
N PHE A 110 -13.73 -5.89 6.24
CA PHE A 110 -14.55 -6.88 5.55
C PHE A 110 -14.24 -8.32 5.96
N LYS A 111 -13.52 -8.54 7.08
CA LYS A 111 -13.14 -9.87 7.56
C LYS A 111 -14.31 -10.87 7.61
N ASP A 112 -15.53 -10.41 7.91
CA ASP A 112 -16.73 -11.26 8.02
C ASP A 112 -17.45 -11.47 6.67
N VAL A 113 -17.06 -10.71 5.64
CA VAL A 113 -17.58 -10.80 4.26
C VAL A 113 -16.83 -11.88 3.49
N PHE A 114 -15.50 -11.92 3.60
CA PHE A 114 -14.64 -12.86 2.86
C PHE A 114 -15.04 -14.33 3.04
N PRO A 115 -15.31 -14.85 4.26
CA PRO A 115 -15.76 -16.23 4.44
C PRO A 115 -17.14 -16.54 3.85
N LYS A 116 -18.00 -15.51 3.71
CA LYS A 116 -19.35 -15.65 3.15
C LYS A 116 -19.37 -15.52 1.63
N PHE A 117 -18.27 -15.01 1.05
CA PHE A 117 -18.07 -14.95 -0.39
C PHE A 117 -17.69 -16.36 -0.90
N ALA A 118 -18.71 -17.22 -1.04
CA ALA A 118 -18.52 -18.59 -1.51
C ALA A 118 -18.44 -18.63 -3.05
N ASP A 119 -17.22 -18.60 -3.59
CA ASP A 119 -16.96 -18.83 -5.03
C ASP A 119 -15.93 -19.95 -5.25
N GLY A 120 -15.91 -20.96 -4.37
CA GLY A 120 -15.07 -22.16 -4.52
C GLY A 120 -13.56 -21.94 -4.49
N ASN A 121 -13.08 -20.73 -4.19
CA ASN A 121 -11.67 -20.38 -4.24
C ASN A 121 -11.01 -20.42 -2.85
N HIS A 122 -9.94 -21.21 -2.76
CA HIS A 122 -9.10 -21.46 -1.58
C HIS A 122 -8.38 -20.20 -1.02
N ILE A 123 -8.60 -19.02 -1.58
CA ILE A 123 -7.80 -17.81 -1.29
C ILE A 123 -8.40 -17.01 -0.11
N MET A 124 -9.67 -17.24 0.27
CA MET A 124 -10.39 -16.41 1.26
C MET A 124 -10.40 -16.95 2.70
N ILE A 125 -9.60 -17.98 2.99
CA ILE A 125 -9.56 -18.68 4.28
C ILE A 125 -8.85 -17.91 5.40
N PHE A 126 -8.21 -16.77 5.11
CA PHE A 126 -7.43 -15.99 6.10
C PHE A 126 -8.23 -15.50 7.32
N PHE A 127 -9.55 -15.56 7.29
CA PHE A 127 -10.43 -15.09 8.37
C PHE A 127 -11.22 -16.21 9.05
N GLN A 128 -10.83 -17.49 8.89
CA GLN A 128 -11.54 -18.63 9.49
C GLN A 128 -10.93 -19.19 10.78
N GLU A 129 -9.89 -18.57 11.34
CA GLU A 129 -9.36 -18.91 12.68
C GLU A 129 -9.73 -17.85 13.74
#